data_AF-A0A7S2UAZ4-F1
#
_entry.id   AF-A0A7S2UAZ4-F1
#
_cell.length_a   1.000
_cell.length_b   1.000
_cell.length_c   1.000
_cell.angle_alpha   90.00
_cell.angle_beta   90.00
_cell.angle_gamma   90.00
#
_symmetry.space_group_name_H-M   'P 1'
#
loop_
_entity.id
_entity.type
_entity.pdbx_description
1 polymer ?
#
loop_
_entity_poly.entity_id
_entity_poly.type
_entity_poly.pdbx_seq_one_letter_code
_entity_poly.pdbx_strand_id
1 'polypeptide(L)'
;SICIKNFTRSMTNTNKITSYMVAQPNTTIPSITLFPSYHPRYSIVDRHSLRTPTHSVTQFQFAVWILVTNLDDHCGYSFPWSPVRWFPFASLTEQHEFHHAINMGCFASKLNIYDKIFDSETTYLKWSKKRDAKSSHPAKEE
;
A
#
# COMPACT_ATOMS: atom_id res chain seq x y z
N SER A 1 19.36 -15.78 16.41
CA SER A 1 20.27 -16.32 15.38
C SER A 1 19.80 -17.65 14.75
N ILE A 2 18.50 -17.97 14.78
CA ILE A 2 17.94 -19.24 14.24
C ILE A 2 17.27 -19.04 12.86
N CYS A 3 16.81 -17.82 12.56
CA CYS A 3 16.09 -17.52 11.31
C CYS A 3 17.00 -17.56 10.05
N ILE A 4 18.27 -17.15 10.17
CA ILE A 4 19.22 -17.10 9.03
C ILE A 4 19.70 -18.51 8.62
N LYS A 5 19.76 -19.47 9.56
CA LYS A 5 20.18 -20.86 9.28
C LYS A 5 19.14 -21.66 8.49
N ASN A 6 17.85 -21.31 8.61
CA ASN A 6 16.78 -22.01 7.90
C ASN A 6 16.62 -21.53 6.44
N PHE A 7 17.01 -20.29 6.13
CA PHE A 7 17.00 -19.77 4.75
C PHE A 7 18.12 -20.37 3.89
N THR A 8 19.32 -20.56 4.47
CA THR A 8 20.47 -21.19 3.78
C THR A 8 20.33 -22.70 3.58
N ARG A 9 19.56 -23.39 4.43
CA ARG A 9 19.24 -24.82 4.25
C ARG A 9 18.24 -25.07 3.12
N SER A 10 17.41 -24.08 2.77
CA SER A 10 16.46 -24.18 1.65
C SER A 10 17.11 -23.97 0.27
N MET A 11 18.22 -23.23 0.19
CA MET A 11 18.93 -22.96 -1.08
C MET A 11 20.04 -23.97 -1.41
N THR A 12 20.39 -24.88 -0.50
CA THR A 12 21.38 -25.94 -0.75
C THR A 12 20.78 -27.26 -1.20
N ASN A 13 19.45 -27.41 -1.13
CA ASN A 13 18.73 -28.64 -1.55
C ASN A 13 18.27 -28.62 -3.02
N THR A 14 18.47 -27.50 -3.73
CA THR A 14 18.13 -27.39 -5.16
C THR A 14 19.28 -27.79 -6.09
N ASN A 15 20.52 -27.86 -5.58
CA ASN A 15 21.70 -28.23 -6.37
C ASN A 15 22.00 -29.74 -6.42
N LYS A 16 21.12 -30.59 -5.87
CA LYS A 16 21.26 -32.07 -5.88
C LYS A 16 20.47 -32.78 -6.98
N ILE A 17 19.65 -32.07 -7.75
CA ILE A 17 18.76 -32.70 -8.74
C ILE A 17 19.39 -32.71 -10.16
N THR A 18 20.49 -31.98 -10.38
CA THR A 18 21.12 -31.82 -11.71
C THR A 18 22.40 -32.63 -11.90
N SER A 19 22.50 -33.84 -11.32
CA SER A 19 23.68 -34.69 -11.54
C SER A 19 23.36 -36.18 -11.48
N TYR A 20 22.48 -36.68 -12.36
CA TYR A 20 22.40 -38.11 -12.68
C TYR A 20 21.89 -38.31 -14.11
N MET A 21 22.67 -37.92 -15.12
CA MET A 21 22.59 -38.52 -16.46
C MET A 21 23.99 -38.66 -17.04
N VAL A 22 24.74 -39.62 -16.50
CA VAL A 22 25.91 -40.23 -17.17
C VAL A 22 25.47 -41.59 -17.70
N ALA A 23 25.92 -41.88 -18.91
CA ALA A 23 25.39 -42.82 -19.90
C ALA A 23 25.31 -44.30 -19.50
N GLN A 24 24.40 -45.02 -20.18
CA GLN A 24 24.53 -46.44 -20.50
C GLN A 24 24.32 -46.61 -22.02
N PRO A 25 25.26 -47.24 -22.75
CA PRO A 25 25.12 -47.48 -24.19
C PRO A 25 24.37 -48.78 -24.46
N ASN A 26 23.76 -48.85 -25.65
CA ASN A 26 23.12 -50.03 -26.25
C ASN A 26 21.86 -50.58 -25.56
N THR A 27 20.71 -50.14 -26.07
CA THR A 27 19.56 -51.03 -26.24
C THR A 27 18.69 -50.55 -27.40
N THR A 28 18.23 -51.52 -28.17
CA THR A 28 17.69 -51.42 -29.52
C THR A 28 16.16 -51.32 -29.50
N ILE A 29 15.58 -50.27 -30.12
CA ILE A 29 14.23 -50.17 -30.79
C ILE A 29 12.98 -50.32 -29.86
N PRO A 30 11.82 -49.62 -30.07
CA PRO A 30 11.26 -49.15 -31.35
C PRO A 30 10.79 -47.69 -31.45
N SER A 31 10.66 -47.26 -32.70
CA SER A 31 9.97 -46.05 -33.15
C SER A 31 8.52 -46.02 -32.67
N ILE A 32 8.24 -45.17 -31.69
CA ILE A 32 6.89 -44.66 -31.41
C ILE A 32 6.99 -43.14 -31.43
N THR A 33 6.50 -42.57 -32.52
CA THR A 33 6.21 -41.15 -32.68
C THR A 33 5.08 -40.78 -31.71
N LEU A 34 5.39 -40.35 -30.48
CA LEU A 34 4.37 -39.73 -29.62
C LEU A 34 4.98 -38.93 -28.45
N PHE A 35 5.69 -37.85 -28.78
CA PHE A 35 5.77 -36.71 -27.86
C PHE A 35 5.53 -35.45 -28.68
N PRO A 36 4.41 -34.72 -28.47
CA PRO A 36 4.31 -33.39 -29.03
C PRO A 36 5.43 -32.57 -28.39
N SER A 37 6.32 -32.02 -29.22
CA SER A 37 7.35 -31.09 -28.78
C SER A 37 6.64 -29.95 -28.06
N TYR A 38 6.67 -29.98 -26.72
CA TYR A 38 6.10 -28.96 -25.87
C TYR A 38 7.06 -27.77 -25.95
N HIS A 39 7.02 -27.05 -27.07
CA HIS A 39 7.58 -25.71 -27.14
C HIS A 39 6.73 -24.89 -26.16
N PRO A 40 7.31 -24.35 -25.06
CA PRO A 40 6.64 -23.27 -24.38
C PRO A 40 6.65 -22.11 -25.36
N ARG A 41 5.56 -21.97 -26.13
CA ARG A 41 5.21 -20.67 -26.69
C ARG A 41 5.00 -19.80 -25.47
N TYR A 42 6.03 -19.03 -25.12
CA TYR A 42 5.86 -17.76 -24.45
C TYR A 42 5.02 -16.91 -25.42
N SER A 43 3.72 -17.20 -25.48
CA SER A 43 2.77 -16.19 -25.87
C SER A 43 2.98 -15.13 -24.80
N ILE A 44 3.55 -14.00 -25.24
CA ILE A 44 3.37 -12.72 -24.59
C ILE A 44 1.88 -12.67 -24.31
N VAL A 45 1.51 -13.00 -23.09
CA VAL A 45 0.16 -12.80 -22.60
C VAL A 45 0.04 -11.29 -22.66
N ASP A 46 -0.76 -10.80 -23.61
CA ASP A 46 -1.03 -9.40 -23.87
C ASP A 46 -1.39 -8.70 -22.55
N ARG A 47 -0.37 -8.19 -21.86
CA ARG A 47 -0.50 -7.40 -20.63
C ARG A 47 -1.09 -6.02 -20.94
N HIS A 48 -1.53 -5.79 -22.18
CA HIS A 48 -2.18 -4.56 -22.59
C HIS A 48 -3.71 -4.57 -22.40
N SER A 49 -4.33 -5.73 -22.11
CA SER A 49 -5.80 -5.88 -22.13
C SER A 49 -6.42 -6.31 -20.81
N LEU A 50 -6.04 -5.66 -19.70
CA LEU A 50 -6.81 -5.69 -18.44
C LEU A 50 -7.23 -4.29 -17.97
N ARG A 51 -6.98 -3.27 -18.79
CA ARG A 51 -7.44 -1.90 -18.53
C ARG A 51 -8.73 -1.69 -19.30
N THR A 52 -9.86 -1.77 -18.60
CA THR A 52 -11.12 -1.23 -19.13
C THR A 52 -10.88 0.21 -19.60
N PRO A 53 -11.53 0.70 -20.68
CA PRO A 53 -11.41 2.10 -21.09
C PRO A 53 -12.07 2.98 -20.02
N THR A 54 -11.32 3.27 -18.98
CA THR A 54 -11.65 4.26 -17.95
C THR A 54 -11.59 5.63 -18.61
N HIS A 55 -12.63 6.45 -18.42
CA HIS A 55 -12.67 7.79 -18.97
C HIS A 55 -11.47 8.62 -18.50
N SER A 56 -10.73 9.22 -19.43
CA SER A 56 -9.54 10.02 -19.14
C SER A 56 -9.86 11.18 -18.17
N VAL A 57 -11.07 11.75 -18.25
CA VAL A 57 -11.55 12.79 -17.34
C VAL A 57 -11.61 12.28 -15.90
N THR A 58 -12.17 11.08 -15.67
CA THR A 58 -12.27 10.48 -14.33
C THR A 58 -10.89 10.23 -13.72
N GLN A 59 -9.94 9.74 -14.54
CA GLN A 59 -8.56 9.53 -14.08
C GLN A 59 -7.90 10.85 -13.69
N PHE A 60 -8.04 11.88 -14.52
CA PHE A 60 -7.46 13.18 -14.27
C PHE A 60 -8.06 13.83 -13.01
N GLN A 61 -9.39 13.77 -12.87
CA GLN A 61 -10.09 14.26 -11.69
C GLN A 61 -9.62 13.57 -10.41
N PHE A 62 -9.48 12.23 -10.45
CA PHE A 62 -8.98 11.46 -9.31
C PHE A 62 -7.53 11.82 -8.98
N ALA A 63 -6.67 11.94 -10.00
CA ALA A 63 -5.27 12.31 -9.81
C ALA A 63 -5.11 13.71 -9.19
N VAL A 64 -5.87 14.70 -9.69
CA VAL A 64 -5.89 16.06 -9.14
C VAL A 64 -6.38 16.05 -7.69
N TRP A 65 -7.45 15.31 -7.40
CA TRP A 65 -7.97 15.20 -6.03
C TRP A 65 -6.94 14.59 -5.06
N ILE A 66 -6.30 13.49 -5.44
CA ILE A 66 -5.23 12.89 -4.64
C ILE A 66 -4.08 13.89 -4.46
N LEU A 67 -3.65 14.60 -5.49
CA LEU A 67 -2.54 15.55 -5.37
C LEU A 67 -2.87 16.70 -4.40
N VAL A 68 -4.06 17.28 -4.50
CA VAL A 68 -4.51 18.38 -3.63
C VAL A 68 -4.65 17.92 -2.19
N THR A 69 -5.20 16.72 -1.95
CA THR A 69 -5.34 16.18 -0.58
C THR A 69 -3.99 15.97 0.10
N ASN A 70 -3.02 15.35 -0.57
CA ASN A 70 -1.69 15.16 0.00
C ASN A 70 -0.93 16.49 0.19
N LEU A 71 -1.15 17.48 -0.69
CA LEU A 71 -0.56 18.80 -0.50
C LEU A 71 -1.12 19.49 0.75
N ASP A 72 -2.45 19.42 0.96
CA ASP A 72 -3.09 19.96 2.16
C ASP A 72 -2.50 19.32 3.43
N ASP A 73 -2.41 17.98 3.48
CA ASP A 73 -1.89 17.19 4.60
C ASP A 73 -0.42 17.46 4.97
N HIS A 74 0.39 17.96 4.04
CA HIS A 74 1.85 18.08 4.23
C HIS A 74 2.39 19.50 4.09
N CYS A 75 1.56 20.49 3.78
CA CYS A 75 1.99 21.88 3.72
C CYS A 75 2.21 22.52 5.10
N GLY A 76 1.81 21.84 6.18
CA GLY A 76 1.96 22.32 7.56
C GLY A 76 0.98 23.42 7.97
N TYR A 77 -0.08 23.64 7.17
CA TYR A 77 -1.13 24.61 7.43
C TYR A 77 -2.52 24.01 7.23
N SER A 78 -3.41 24.33 8.16
CA SER A 78 -4.83 23.97 8.13
C SER A 78 -5.64 25.12 7.50
N PHE A 79 -5.79 25.14 6.17
CA PHE A 79 -6.49 26.23 5.49
C PHE A 79 -8.02 26.15 5.68
N PRO A 80 -8.70 27.23 6.11
CA PRO A 80 -10.15 27.21 6.34
C PRO A 80 -10.97 27.02 5.05
N TRP A 81 -10.39 27.35 3.89
CA TRP A 81 -11.03 27.29 2.57
C TRP A 81 -10.57 26.08 1.73
N SER A 82 -9.85 25.13 2.33
CA SER A 82 -9.34 23.98 1.59
C SER A 82 -10.46 23.19 0.92
N PRO A 83 -10.33 22.83 -0.37
CA PRO A 83 -11.33 22.07 -1.11
C PRO A 83 -11.53 20.65 -0.55
N VAL A 84 -10.53 20.12 0.16
CA VAL A 84 -10.61 18.80 0.82
C VAL A 84 -11.68 18.80 1.91
N ARG A 85 -11.84 19.92 2.63
CA ARG A 85 -12.80 20.06 3.73
C ARG A 85 -14.26 20.08 3.27
N TRP A 86 -14.52 20.35 1.99
CA TRP A 86 -15.88 20.35 1.44
C TRP A 86 -16.41 18.94 1.14
N PHE A 87 -15.52 17.94 1.08
CA PHE A 87 -15.94 16.58 0.84
C PHE A 87 -16.53 15.97 2.12
N PRO A 88 -17.74 15.39 2.08
CA PRO A 88 -18.33 14.77 3.25
C PRO A 88 -17.43 13.62 3.72
N PHE A 89 -17.18 13.54 5.02
CA PHE A 89 -16.31 12.54 5.64
C PHE A 89 -14.81 12.66 5.32
N ALA A 90 -14.38 13.80 4.77
CA ALA A 90 -12.95 14.07 4.69
C ALA A 90 -12.33 14.15 6.09
N SER A 91 -11.14 13.56 6.22
CA SER A 91 -10.26 13.81 7.36
C SER A 91 -9.76 15.25 7.32
N LEU A 92 -9.59 15.85 8.49
CA LEU A 92 -8.95 17.15 8.61
C LEU A 92 -7.43 16.97 8.57
N THR A 93 -6.73 17.96 8.02
CA THR A 93 -5.25 18.04 8.03
C THR A 93 -4.70 17.83 9.44
N GLU A 94 -5.33 18.43 10.44
CA GLU A 94 -4.93 18.34 11.84
C GLU A 94 -5.08 16.93 12.44
N GLN A 95 -6.02 16.12 11.93
CA GLN A 95 -6.17 14.72 12.36
C GLN A 95 -4.99 13.88 11.85
N HIS A 96 -4.53 14.15 10.62
CA HIS A 96 -3.37 13.51 10.03
C HIS A 96 -2.07 13.93 10.74
N GLU A 97 -1.89 15.22 11.03
CA GLU A 97 -0.77 15.73 11.82
C GLU A 97 -0.75 15.14 13.23
N PHE A 98 -1.91 15.06 13.88
CA PHE A 98 -2.05 14.42 15.19
C PHE A 98 -1.66 12.94 15.15
N HIS A 99 -2.09 12.21 14.12
CA HIS A 99 -1.69 10.83 13.90
C HIS A 99 -0.16 10.72 13.77
N HIS A 100 0.50 11.59 13.01
CA HIS A 100 1.97 11.55 12.93
C HIS A 100 2.68 11.95 14.23
N ALA A 101 2.11 12.87 15.00
CA ALA A 101 2.71 13.35 16.24
C ALA A 101 2.66 12.31 17.37
N ILE A 102 1.55 11.56 17.48
CA ILE A 102 1.29 10.64 18.61
C ILE A 102 1.24 9.18 18.15
N ASN A 103 1.10 8.93 16.85
CA ASN A 103 1.05 7.62 16.21
C ASN A 103 -0.01 6.67 16.79
N MET A 104 -1.10 7.24 17.31
CA MET A 104 -2.23 6.53 17.93
C MET A 104 -3.55 7.25 17.63
N GLY A 105 -4.55 6.50 17.15
CA GLY A 105 -5.85 7.04 16.73
C GLY A 105 -5.78 7.69 15.34
N CYS A 106 -6.92 8.13 14.81
CA CYS A 106 -7.06 8.74 13.48
C CYS A 106 -6.32 7.94 12.38
N PHE A 107 -6.65 6.66 12.24
CA PHE A 107 -5.94 5.75 11.33
C PHE A 107 -6.36 5.96 9.86
N ALA A 108 -7.55 6.53 9.63
CA ALA A 108 -8.05 6.75 8.29
C ALA A 108 -7.50 8.07 7.74
N SER A 109 -6.53 7.96 6.83
CA SER A 109 -5.77 9.13 6.36
C SER A 109 -6.59 10.16 5.58
N LYS A 110 -7.62 9.76 4.80
CA LYS A 110 -8.38 10.69 3.93
C LYS A 110 -9.88 10.70 4.24
N LEU A 111 -10.42 9.56 4.67
CA LEU A 111 -11.85 9.39 4.93
C LEU A 111 -12.05 9.03 6.41
N ASN A 112 -12.39 10.01 7.23
CA ASN A 112 -12.56 9.81 8.68
C ASN A 112 -13.81 9.00 9.05
N ILE A 113 -14.63 8.58 8.08
CA ILE A 113 -15.81 7.77 8.35
C ILE A 113 -15.48 6.51 9.14
N TYR A 114 -14.36 5.85 8.82
CA TYR A 114 -13.94 4.65 9.54
C TYR A 114 -13.47 4.98 10.95
N ASP A 115 -12.80 6.11 11.15
CA ASP A 115 -12.40 6.54 12.49
C ASP A 115 -13.60 6.90 13.38
N LYS A 116 -14.68 7.39 12.77
CA LYS A 116 -15.96 7.64 13.47
C LYS A 116 -16.69 6.35 13.81
N ILE A 117 -16.68 5.37 12.91
CA ILE A 117 -17.33 4.07 13.14
C ILE A 117 -16.59 3.27 14.23
N PHE A 118 -15.26 3.31 14.24
CA PHE A 118 -14.41 2.55 15.17
C PHE A 118 -13.94 3.36 16.39
N ASP A 119 -14.40 4.60 16.53
CA ASP A 119 -14.11 5.50 17.66
C ASP A 119 -12.61 5.81 17.88
N SER A 120 -11.78 5.61 16.85
CA SER A 120 -10.34 5.91 16.88
C SER A 120 -10.02 7.40 16.83
N GLU A 121 -11.01 8.26 16.56
CA GLU A 121 -10.88 9.73 16.60
C GLU A 121 -10.91 10.31 18.03
N THR A 122 -11.34 9.55 19.04
CA THR A 122 -11.57 10.08 20.40
C THR A 122 -10.33 10.69 21.06
N THR A 123 -9.15 10.14 20.78
CA THR A 123 -7.88 10.65 21.29
C THR A 123 -7.58 12.03 20.71
N TYR A 124 -7.85 12.23 19.42
CA TYR A 124 -7.72 13.53 18.76
C TYR A 124 -8.69 14.55 19.33
N LEU A 125 -9.97 14.19 19.51
CA LEU A 125 -10.97 15.11 20.08
C LEU A 125 -10.61 15.56 21.49
N LYS A 126 -10.08 14.67 22.33
CA LYS A 126 -9.59 15.02 23.67
C LYS A 126 -8.37 15.94 23.61
N TRP A 127 -7.47 15.72 22.66
CA TRP A 127 -6.29 16.56 22.45
C TRP A 127 -6.66 17.96 21.94
N SER A 128 -7.54 18.05 20.95
CA SER A 128 -8.02 19.33 20.40
C SER A 128 -8.70 20.17 21.47
N LYS A 129 -9.62 19.60 22.25
CA LYS A 129 -10.27 20.32 23.37
C LYS A 129 -9.26 20.89 24.38
N LYS A 130 -8.20 20.13 24.71
CA LYS A 130 -7.14 20.60 25.61
C LYS A 130 -6.31 21.73 24.99
N ARG A 131 -6.00 21.64 23.70
CA ARG A 131 -5.29 22.67 22.95
C ARG A 131 -6.08 23.99 22.94
N ASP A 132 -7.38 23.90 22.68
CA ASP A 132 -8.27 25.06 22.59
C ASP A 132 -8.57 25.69 23.97
N ALA A 133 -8.61 24.86 25.03
CA ALA A 133 -8.70 25.36 26.41
C ALA A 133 -7.42 26.08 26.87
N LYS A 134 -6.24 25.63 26.39
CA LYS A 134 -4.95 26.27 26.70
C LYS A 134 -4.79 27.60 25.97
N SER A 135 -5.20 27.68 24.70
CA SER A 135 -5.10 28.93 23.93
C SER A 135 -6.00 30.05 24.46
N SER A 136 -7.11 29.69 25.13
CA SER A 136 -8.04 30.65 25.75
C SER A 136 -7.62 31.17 27.13
N HIS A 137 -6.66 30.53 27.80
CA HIS A 137 -6.10 31.02 29.07
C HIS A 137 -4.68 31.52 28.83
N PRO A 138 -4.45 32.85 28.68
CA PRO A 138 -3.11 33.38 28.47
C PRO A 138 -2.23 32.98 29.65
N ALA A 139 -1.05 32.42 29.34
CA ALA A 139 -0.04 32.15 30.35
C ALA A 139 0.25 33.46 31.09
N LYS A 140 0.20 33.43 32.43
CA LYS A 140 0.65 34.57 33.23
C LYS A 140 2.11 34.82 32.87
N GLU A 141 2.41 36.01 32.35
CA GLU A 141 3.77 36.49 32.15
C GLU A 141 4.48 36.48 33.52
N GLU A 142 5.60 35.76 33.59
CA GLU A 142 6.52 35.73 34.74
C GLU A 142 7.80 36.50 34.37
#